data_AF-A0A3D5G542-F1
#
_entry.id   AF-A0A3D5G542-F1
#
_cell.length_a   1.000
_cell.length_b   1.000
_cell.length_c   1.000
_cell.angle_alpha   90.00
_cell.angle_beta   90.00
_cell.angle_gamma   90.00
#
_symmetry.space_group_name_H-M   'P 1'
#
loop_
_entity.id
_entity.type
_entity.pdbx_description
1 polymer ?
#
loop_
_entity_poly.entity_id
_entity_poly.type
_entity_poly.pdbx_seq_one_letter_code
_entity_poly.pdbx_strand_id
1 'polypeptide(L)' 'MSINLATKLREGTKKSHTMAENVGFIKCFLKGVVEKTSYRKLVANLYFVYSAIEEEMERQKQHPVVSKIYFSQLNRKQ' A
#
# COMPACT_ATOMS: atom_id res chain seq x y z
N MET A 1 15.86 -0.34 23.22
CA MET A 1 15.93 -1.52 22.33
C MET A 1 14.95 -1.34 21.19
N SER A 2 15.40 -1.43 19.94
CA SER A 2 14.49 -1.53 18.79
C SER A 2 13.91 -2.94 18.73
N ILE A 3 12.61 -3.04 18.46
CA ILE A 3 11.95 -4.32 18.17
C ILE A 3 12.18 -4.67 16.69
N ASN A 4 12.18 -5.96 16.35
CA ASN A 4 12.11 -6.38 14.94
C ASN A 4 10.69 -6.11 14.39
N LEU A 5 10.45 -4.85 14.03
CA LEU A 5 9.14 -4.37 13.55
C LEU A 5 8.74 -5.05 12.24
N ALA A 6 9.71 -5.35 11.37
CA ALA A 6 9.47 -6.04 10.11
C ALA A 6 8.81 -7.41 10.32
N THR A 7 9.36 -8.24 11.23
CA THR A 7 8.77 -9.54 11.58
C THR A 7 7.37 -9.37 12.17
N LYS A 8 7.20 -8.41 13.11
CA LYS A 8 5.91 -8.17 13.76
C LYS A 8 4.82 -7.73 12.78
N LEU A 9 5.13 -6.86 11.82
CA LEU A 9 4.18 -6.45 10.77
C LEU A 9 3.82 -7.61 9.86
N ARG A 10 4.81 -8.42 9.45
CA ARG A 10 4.58 -9.59 8.58
C ARG A 10 3.66 -10.61 9.26
N GLU A 11 3.95 -10.96 10.50
CA GLU A 11 3.16 -11.95 11.24
C GLU A 11 1.79 -11.39 11.64
N GLY A 12 1.74 -10.15 12.12
CA GLY A 12 0.51 -9.49 12.58
C GLY A 12 -0.51 -9.24 11.47
N THR A 13 -0.07 -9.02 10.24
CA THR A 13 -0.97 -8.76 9.09
C THR A 13 -1.26 -9.99 8.24
N LYS A 14 -0.67 -11.16 8.56
CA LYS A 14 -0.80 -12.40 7.76
C LYS A 14 -2.26 -12.79 7.48
N LYS A 15 -3.12 -12.75 8.51
CA LYS A 15 -4.54 -13.10 8.36
C LYS A 15 -5.28 -12.13 7.43
N SER A 16 -5.06 -10.83 7.63
CA SER A 16 -5.68 -9.78 6.81
C SER A 16 -5.20 -9.85 5.35
N HIS A 17 -3.92 -10.15 5.13
CA HIS A 17 -3.37 -10.38 3.78
C HIS A 17 -4.09 -11.52 3.07
N THR A 18 -4.20 -12.69 3.72
CA THR A 18 -4.94 -13.83 3.16
C THR A 18 -6.39 -13.47 2.87
N MET A 19 -7.06 -12.70 3.72
CA MET A 19 -8.42 -12.25 3.45
C MET A 19 -8.50 -11.32 2.23
N ALA A 20 -7.58 -10.37 2.10
CA ALA A 20 -7.53 -9.43 0.97
C ALA A 20 -7.30 -10.14 -0.37
N GLU A 21 -6.39 -11.12 -0.41
CA GLU A 21 -6.15 -11.95 -1.60
C GLU A 21 -7.40 -12.77 -2.00
N ASN A 22 -8.23 -13.10 -1.02
CA ASN A 22 -9.42 -13.92 -1.23
C ASN A 22 -10.68 -13.13 -1.61
N VAL A 23 -10.62 -11.80 -1.70
CA VAL A 23 -11.72 -10.96 -2.19
C VAL A 23 -12.01 -11.31 -3.65
N GLY A 24 -13.29 -11.39 -4.03
CA GLY A 24 -13.72 -11.83 -5.36
C GLY A 24 -13.04 -11.08 -6.51
N PHE A 25 -12.90 -9.75 -6.38
CA PHE A 25 -12.18 -8.93 -7.35
C PHE A 25 -10.71 -9.35 -7.51
N ILE A 26 -9.97 -9.55 -6.41
CA ILE A 26 -8.56 -9.93 -6.43
C ILE A 26 -8.37 -11.37 -6.92
N LYS A 27 -9.27 -12.29 -6.54
CA LYS A 27 -9.28 -13.67 -7.08
C LYS A 27 -9.44 -13.70 -8.60
N CYS A 28 -10.37 -12.92 -9.15
CA CYS A 28 -10.56 -12.82 -10.60
C CYS A 28 -9.34 -12.21 -11.28
N PHE A 29 -8.78 -11.15 -10.68
CA PHE A 29 -7.57 -10.50 -11.16
C PHE A 29 -6.39 -11.48 -11.26
N LEU A 30 -6.12 -12.27 -10.21
CA LEU A 30 -5.04 -13.27 -10.19
C LEU A 30 -5.24 -14.41 -11.19
N LYS A 31 -6.49 -14.71 -11.55
CA LYS A 31 -6.82 -15.70 -12.60
C LYS A 31 -6.74 -15.13 -14.02
N GLY A 32 -6.28 -13.89 -14.19
CA GLY A 32 -6.21 -13.22 -15.49
C GLY A 32 -7.56 -12.70 -16.01
N VAL A 33 -8.62 -12.76 -15.20
CA VAL A 33 -9.95 -12.26 -15.55
C VAL A 33 -10.11 -10.86 -14.97
N VAL A 34 -9.64 -9.87 -15.73
CA VAL A 34 -9.71 -8.46 -15.35
C VAL A 34 -10.51 -7.64 -16.35
N GLU A 35 -11.50 -6.93 -15.85
CA GLU A 35 -12.35 -6.06 -16.65
C GLU A 35 -11.79 -4.62 -16.62
N LYS A 36 -11.62 -4.01 -17.80
CA LYS A 36 -10.90 -2.74 -17.97
C LYS A 36 -11.52 -1.59 -17.16
N THR A 37 -12.84 -1.48 -17.10
CA THR A 37 -13.49 -0.38 -16.38
C THR A 37 -13.35 -0.52 -14.86
N SER A 38 -13.45 -1.74 -14.33
CA SER A 38 -13.19 -2.05 -12.93
C SER A 38 -11.74 -1.78 -12.53
N TYR A 39 -10.77 -2.20 -13.36
CA TYR A 39 -9.36 -1.92 -13.11
C TYR A 39 -9.04 -0.42 -13.17
N ARG A 40 -9.63 0.31 -14.14
CA ARG A 40 -9.49 1.77 -14.22
C ARG A 40 -9.99 2.46 -12.95
N LYS A 41 -11.12 2.02 -12.39
CA LYS A 41 -11.64 2.55 -11.11
C LYS A 41 -10.69 2.27 -9.95
N LEU A 42 -10.09 1.08 -9.89
CA LEU A 42 -9.09 0.75 -8.87
C LEU A 42 -7.90 1.71 -8.95
N VAL A 43 -7.28 1.86 -10.12
CA VAL A 43 -6.13 2.74 -10.31
C VAL A 43 -6.48 4.20 -10.01
N ALA A 44 -7.67 4.66 -10.44
CA ALA A 44 -8.16 6.01 -10.13
C ALA A 44 -8.32 6.23 -8.62
N ASN A 45 -8.82 5.25 -7.87
CA ASN A 45 -8.91 5.35 -6.41
C ASN A 45 -7.52 5.35 -5.76
N LEU A 46 -6.60 4.50 -6.24
CA LEU A 46 -5.23 4.47 -5.73
C LEU A 46 -4.50 5.80 -5.95
N TYR A 47 -4.75 6.51 -7.04
CA TYR A 47 -4.19 7.84 -7.26
C TYR A 47 -4.46 8.80 -6.10
N PHE A 48 -5.70 8.85 -5.59
CA PHE A 48 -6.05 9.71 -4.46
C PHE A 48 -5.43 9.22 -3.14
N VAL A 49 -5.41 7.90 -2.92
CA VAL A 49 -4.79 7.30 -1.73
C VAL A 49 -3.29 7.61 -1.67
N TYR A 50 -2.56 7.37 -2.76
CA TYR A 50 -1.13 7.64 -2.82
C TYR A 50 -0.83 9.14 -2.79
N SER A 51 -1.68 9.98 -3.41
CA SER A 51 -1.53 11.43 -3.31
C SER A 51 -1.54 11.90 -1.85
N ALA A 52 -2.47 11.42 -1.04
CA ALA A 52 -2.56 11.78 0.37
C ALA A 52 -1.38 11.22 1.20
N ILE A 53 -1.01 9.95 0.97
CA ILE A 53 0.12 9.31 1.68
C ILE A 53 1.42 10.07 1.40
N GLU A 54 1.70 10.38 0.13
CA GLU A 54 2.94 11.04 -0.28
C GLU A 54 3.01 12.49 0.23
N GLU A 55 1.88 13.20 0.21
CA GLU A 55 1.81 14.58 0.72
C GLU A 55 2.09 14.64 2.23
N GLU A 56 1.51 13.72 3.02
CA GLU A 56 1.80 13.63 4.46
C GLU A 56 3.23 13.16 4.74
N MET A 57 3.74 12.23 3.95
CA MET A 57 5.12 11.77 4.07
C MET A 57 6.13 12.88 3.78
N GLU A 58 5.85 13.74 2.80
CA GLU A 58 6.67 14.92 2.51
C GLU A 58 6.62 15.94 3.65
N ARG A 59 5.43 16.23 4.20
CA ARG A 59 5.28 17.07 5.39
C ARG A 59 6.09 16.57 6.58
N GLN A 60 6.14 15.25 6.76
CA GLN A 60 6.79 14.60 7.90
C GLN A 60 8.24 14.14 7.60
N LYS A 61 8.85 14.61 6.51
CA LYS A 61 10.19 14.14 6.09
C LYS A 61 11.31 14.37 7.11
N GLN A 62 11.14 15.34 8.02
CA GLN A 62 12.10 15.64 9.10
C GLN A 62 11.71 15.02 10.45
N HIS A 63 10.56 14.34 10.53
CA HIS A 63 10.07 13.77 11.78
C HIS A 63 10.97 12.61 12.25
N PRO A 64 11.38 12.54 13.53
CA PRO A 64 12.39 11.59 14.04
C PRO A 64 12.13 10.11 13.78
N VAL A 65 10.88 9.72 13.54
CA VAL A 65 10.46 8.34 13.25
C VAL A 65 10.19 8.13 11.76
N VAL A 66 9.52 9.08 11.12
CA VAL A 66 8.97 8.93 9.76
C VAL A 66 10.06 9.16 8.71
N SER A 67 11.03 10.03 9.00
CA SER A 67 12.20 10.27 8.14
C SER A 67 12.99 9.00 7.84
N LYS A 68 12.98 8.02 8.76
CA LYS A 68 13.67 6.73 8.61
C LYS A 68 13.06 5.81 7.54
N ILE A 69 11.81 6.09 7.15
CA ILE A 69 11.08 5.33 6.13
C ILE A 69 10.66 6.20 4.94
N TYR A 70 11.13 7.45 4.89
CA TYR A 70 10.88 8.34 3.77
C TYR A 70 11.85 8.02 2.62
N PHE A 71 11.33 7.35 1.58
CA PHE A 71 12.08 6.98 0.38
C PHE A 71 11.32 7.50 -0.85
N SER A 72 11.78 8.60 -1.44
CA SER A 72 11.11 9.23 -2.60
C SER A 72 11.04 8.32 -3.83
N GLN A 73 11.92 7.32 -3.93
CA GLN A 73 11.89 6.28 -4.96
C GLN A 73 10.62 5.41 -4.91
N LEU A 74 9.89 5.43 -3.78
CA LEU A 74 8.66 4.66 -3.59
C LEU A 74 7.38 5.45 -3.97
N ASN A 75 7.48 6.72 -4.34
CA ASN A 75 6.34 7.55 -4.73
C ASN A 75 5.69 7.05 -6.03
N ARG A 76 4.37 6.92 -6.04
CA ARG A 76 3.51 6.33 -7.08
C ARG A 76 2.52 7.31 -7.70
N LYS A 77 2.48 8.58 -7.28
CA LYS A 77 1.57 9.60 -7.84
C LYS A 77 1.81 9.93 -9.34
N GLN A 78 2.96 9.52 -9.90
CA GLN A 78 3.37 9.84 -11.28
C GLN A 78 2.69 8.98 -12.34
#